data_AF-A0A4Y2TRC3-F1
#
_entry.id   AF-A0A4Y2TRC3-F1
#
_cell.length_a   1.000
_cell.length_b   1.000
_cell.length_c   1.000
_cell.angle_alpha   90.00
_cell.angle_beta   90.00
_cell.angle_gamma   90.00
#
_symmetry.space_group_name_H-M   'P 1'
#
loop_
_entity.id
_entity.type
_entity.pdbx_description
1 polymer ?
#
loop_
_entity_poly.entity_id
_entity_poly.type
_entity_poly.pdbx_seq_one_letter_code
_entity_poly.pdbx_strand_id
1 'polypeptide(L)'
;MTENADLLALLAEMKKSTEKGQEEMKKGQEEMKNQIQSHVESKVGEIKDPVNSCIEKIEEDVQSVKREIGEVKGEVERKIEEVEDKVQGKIEEVKEKVQVKIGDLEKRLSELEDRPINFPDLTYSRPMVKSLTFDRQTSWTVFKTQFDVVSSAKGWNNRVKASQLVASLRGSAAEVLQGPSFIGQN
;
A
#
# COMPACT_ATOMS: atom_id res chain seq x y z
N MET A 1 -50.85 -98.22 42.05
CA MET A 1 -49.95 -97.33 42.80
C MET A 1 -48.63 -97.08 42.09
N THR A 2 -48.18 -97.97 41.20
CA THR A 2 -46.92 -97.88 40.44
C THR A 2 -46.90 -96.75 39.40
N GLU A 3 -47.98 -96.54 38.65
CA GLU A 3 -48.05 -95.52 37.58
C GLU A 3 -47.79 -94.07 38.03
N ASN A 4 -48.12 -93.72 39.29
CA ASN A 4 -47.90 -92.37 39.83
C ASN A 4 -46.43 -92.13 40.21
N ALA A 5 -45.69 -93.18 40.56
CA ALA A 5 -44.26 -93.10 40.90
C ALA A 5 -43.41 -92.87 39.63
N ASP A 6 -43.75 -93.57 38.54
CA ASP A 6 -43.07 -93.44 37.25
C ASP A 6 -43.25 -92.03 36.66
N LEU A 7 -44.43 -91.42 36.84
CA LEU A 7 -44.73 -90.06 36.35
C LEU A 7 -43.94 -88.97 37.09
N LEU A 8 -43.70 -89.14 38.39
CA LEU A 8 -42.85 -88.23 39.19
C LEU A 8 -41.37 -88.35 38.83
N ALA A 9 -40.89 -89.56 38.51
CA ALA A 9 -39.52 -89.79 38.06
C ALA A 9 -39.24 -89.08 36.72
N LEU A 10 -40.18 -89.18 35.78
CA LEU A 10 -40.13 -88.47 34.48
C LEU A 10 -40.06 -86.94 34.65
N LEU A 11 -40.86 -86.37 35.55
CA LEU A 11 -40.83 -84.94 35.86
C LEU A 11 -39.48 -84.49 36.45
N ALA A 12 -38.90 -85.31 37.33
CA ALA A 12 -37.59 -85.03 37.91
C ALA A 12 -36.47 -85.06 36.85
N GLU A 13 -36.50 -86.03 35.94
CA GLU A 13 -35.56 -86.10 34.81
C GLU A 13 -35.73 -84.91 33.85
N MET A 14 -36.96 -84.54 33.50
CA MET A 14 -37.24 -83.37 32.67
C MET A 14 -36.70 -82.09 33.31
N LYS A 15 -36.93 -81.89 34.62
CA LYS A 15 -36.42 -80.73 35.35
C LYS A 15 -34.89 -80.71 35.36
N LYS A 16 -34.24 -81.84 35.65
CA LYS A 16 -32.78 -81.97 35.65
C LYS A 16 -32.18 -81.68 34.27
N SER A 17 -32.80 -82.19 33.19
CA SER A 17 -32.34 -81.93 31.82
C SER A 17 -32.50 -80.46 31.43
N THR A 18 -33.57 -79.80 31.88
CA THR A 18 -33.82 -78.37 31.66
C THR A 18 -32.81 -77.51 32.41
N GLU A 19 -32.54 -77.82 33.67
CA GLU A 19 -31.51 -77.15 34.48
C GLU A 19 -30.13 -77.30 33.84
N LYS A 20 -29.77 -78.52 33.40
CA LYS A 20 -28.51 -78.78 32.70
C LYS A 20 -28.39 -77.96 31.39
N GLY A 21 -29.46 -77.91 30.58
CA GLY A 21 -29.47 -77.12 29.35
C GLY A 21 -29.33 -75.61 29.60
N GLN A 22 -29.95 -75.08 30.65
CA GLN A 22 -29.78 -73.68 31.06
C GLN A 22 -28.35 -73.38 31.53
N GLU A 23 -27.73 -74.29 32.27
CA GLU A 23 -26.37 -74.13 32.77
C GLU A 23 -25.35 -74.16 31.63
N GLU A 24 -25.49 -75.09 30.68
CA GLU A 24 -24.67 -75.13 29.45
C GLU A 24 -24.86 -73.85 28.61
N MET A 25 -26.08 -73.34 28.50
CA MET A 25 -26.36 -72.08 27.78
C MET A 25 -25.69 -70.88 28.45
N LYS A 26 -25.77 -70.76 29.78
CA LYS A 26 -25.08 -69.69 30.54
C LYS A 26 -23.56 -69.78 30.37
N LYS A 27 -23.01 -70.99 30.44
CA LYS A 27 -21.57 -71.22 30.24
C LYS A 27 -21.13 -70.82 28.84
N GLY A 28 -21.87 -71.21 27.80
CA GLY A 28 -21.58 -70.81 26.41
C GLY A 28 -21.65 -69.30 26.20
N GLN A 29 -22.60 -68.61 26.85
CA GLN A 29 -22.68 -67.15 26.82
C GLN A 29 -21.47 -66.49 27.49
N GLU A 30 -21.03 -67.00 28.65
CA GLU A 30 -19.88 -66.46 29.38
C GLU A 30 -18.57 -66.68 28.62
N GLU A 31 -18.37 -67.86 28.00
CA GLU A 31 -17.23 -68.13 27.14
C GLU A 31 -17.19 -67.19 25.93
N MET A 32 -18.32 -66.99 25.26
CA MET A 32 -18.42 -66.06 24.12
C MET A 32 -18.12 -64.62 24.54
N LYS A 33 -18.64 -64.18 25.68
CA LYS A 33 -18.37 -62.85 26.24
C LYS A 33 -16.88 -62.65 26.54
N ASN A 34 -16.23 -63.62 27.18
CA ASN A 34 -14.81 -63.55 27.52
C ASN A 34 -13.91 -63.56 26.28
N GLN A 35 -14.26 -64.33 25.24
CA GLN A 35 -13.56 -64.27 23.95
C GLN A 35 -13.70 -62.90 23.28
N ILE A 36 -14.91 -62.33 23.25
CA ILE A 36 -15.14 -61.01 22.67
C ILE A 36 -14.36 -59.94 23.46
N GLN A 37 -14.43 -59.98 24.79
CA GLN A 37 -13.74 -59.03 25.65
C GLN A 37 -12.22 -59.08 25.44
N SER A 38 -11.62 -60.28 25.48
CA SER A 38 -10.18 -60.44 25.26
C SER A 38 -9.74 -60.02 23.85
N HIS A 39 -10.55 -60.32 22.82
CA HIS A 39 -10.27 -59.88 21.46
C HIS A 39 -10.28 -58.35 21.33
N VAL A 40 -11.27 -57.69 21.92
CA VAL A 40 -11.37 -56.23 21.94
C VAL A 40 -10.20 -55.62 22.69
N GLU A 41 -9.87 -56.12 23.88
CA GLU A 41 -8.72 -55.65 24.68
C GLU A 41 -7.40 -55.79 23.90
N SER A 42 -7.18 -56.94 23.22
CA SER A 42 -6.01 -57.15 22.37
C SER A 42 -5.95 -56.15 21.22
N LYS A 43 -7.07 -55.95 20.50
CA LYS A 43 -7.13 -55.02 19.36
C LYS A 43 -6.93 -53.57 19.79
N VAL A 44 -7.49 -53.18 20.93
CA VAL A 44 -7.27 -51.86 21.52
C VAL A 44 -5.80 -51.69 21.92
N GLY A 45 -5.17 -52.72 22.50
CA GLY A 45 -3.74 -52.72 22.82
C GLY A 45 -2.86 -52.57 21.59
N GLU A 46 -3.11 -53.35 20.53
CA GLU A 46 -2.39 -53.30 19.25
C GLU A 46 -2.43 -51.90 18.59
N ILE A 47 -3.54 -51.17 18.75
CA ILE A 47 -3.73 -49.84 18.13
C ILE A 47 -3.14 -48.71 18.99
N LYS A 48 -3.06 -48.90 20.31
CA LYS A 48 -2.66 -47.85 21.26
C LYS A 48 -1.23 -47.35 21.02
N ASP A 49 -0.28 -48.26 20.90
CA ASP A 49 1.13 -47.88 20.79
C ASP A 49 1.46 -47.19 19.45
N PRO A 50 0.96 -47.68 18.28
CA PRO A 50 1.12 -46.97 17.02
C PRO A 50 0.51 -45.56 17.03
N VAL A 51 -0.68 -45.39 17.65
CA VAL A 51 -1.33 -44.08 17.75
C VAL A 51 -0.49 -43.14 18.60
N ASN A 52 0.00 -43.59 19.76
CA ASN A 52 0.86 -42.77 20.62
C ASN A 52 2.17 -42.40 19.92
N SER A 53 2.81 -43.35 19.22
CA SER A 53 4.02 -43.06 18.44
C SER A 53 3.77 -42.06 17.31
N CYS A 54 2.61 -42.12 16.66
CA CYS A 54 2.21 -41.14 15.65
C CYS A 54 2.01 -39.74 16.27
N ILE A 55 1.36 -39.68 17.44
CA ILE A 55 1.16 -38.42 18.19
C ILE A 55 2.51 -37.79 18.54
N GLU A 56 3.44 -38.55 19.12
CA GLU A 56 4.78 -38.05 19.49
C GLU A 56 5.53 -37.46 18.29
N LYS A 57 5.53 -38.15 17.14
CA LYS A 57 6.16 -37.63 15.91
C LYS A 57 5.51 -36.34 15.42
N ILE A 58 4.19 -36.28 15.44
CA ILE A 58 3.46 -35.06 15.06
C ILE A 58 3.81 -33.91 16.02
N GLU A 59 3.92 -34.17 17.32
CA GLU A 59 4.34 -33.16 18.30
C GLU A 59 5.77 -32.66 18.03
N GLU A 60 6.70 -33.56 17.73
CA GLU A 60 8.08 -33.20 17.34
C GLU A 60 8.10 -32.33 16.08
N ASP A 61 7.40 -32.73 15.03
CA ASP A 61 7.30 -31.99 13.77
C ASP A 61 6.72 -30.58 13.99
N VAL A 62 5.63 -30.49 14.77
CA VAL A 62 5.00 -29.20 15.11
C VAL A 62 5.95 -28.30 15.87
N GLN A 63 6.74 -28.82 16.81
CA GLN A 63 7.75 -28.03 17.52
C GLN A 63 8.89 -27.58 16.60
N SER A 64 9.32 -28.43 15.67
CA SER A 64 10.34 -28.04 14.68
C SER A 64 9.86 -26.91 13.78
N VAL A 65 8.65 -27.04 13.22
CA VAL A 65 8.02 -26.00 12.39
C VAL A 65 7.86 -24.70 13.16
N LYS A 66 7.44 -24.77 14.43
CA LYS A 66 7.30 -23.58 15.29
C LYS A 66 8.63 -22.83 15.46
N ARG A 67 9.74 -23.56 15.61
CA ARG A 67 11.09 -22.97 15.68
C ARG A 67 11.49 -22.30 14.36
N GLU A 68 11.32 -22.99 13.23
CA GLU A 68 11.64 -22.45 11.91
C GLU A 68 10.85 -21.17 11.60
N ILE A 69 9.56 -21.13 11.94
CA ILE A 69 8.73 -19.92 11.81
C ILE A 69 9.32 -18.77 12.63
N GLY A 70 9.82 -19.04 13.84
CA GLY A 70 10.48 -18.04 14.69
C GLY A 70 11.76 -17.48 14.07
N GLU A 71 12.59 -18.34 13.50
CA GLU A 71 13.83 -17.95 12.82
C GLU A 71 13.55 -17.10 11.58
N VAL A 72 12.62 -17.53 10.73
CA VAL A 72 12.19 -16.79 9.53
C VAL A 72 11.62 -15.43 9.93
N LYS A 73 10.77 -15.37 10.96
CA LYS A 73 10.23 -14.10 11.47
C LYS A 73 11.36 -13.14 11.87
N GLY A 74 12.34 -13.61 12.64
CA GLY A 74 13.48 -12.80 13.06
C GLY A 74 14.41 -12.39 11.92
N GLU A 75 14.56 -13.20 10.87
CA GLU A 75 15.29 -12.80 9.66
C GLU A 75 14.54 -11.70 8.87
N VAL A 76 13.23 -11.82 8.74
CA VAL A 76 12.40 -10.81 8.06
C VAL A 76 12.46 -9.48 8.81
N GLU A 77 12.34 -9.48 10.14
CA GLU A 77 12.46 -8.27 10.96
C GLU A 77 13.82 -7.57 10.77
N ARG A 78 14.93 -8.33 10.81
CA ARG A 78 16.28 -7.78 10.56
C ARG A 78 16.44 -7.19 9.16
N LYS A 79 15.88 -7.84 8.13
CA LYS A 79 15.93 -7.33 6.74
C LYS A 79 15.14 -6.04 6.58
N ILE A 80 14.02 -5.90 7.30
CA ILE A 80 13.23 -4.68 7.30
C ILE A 80 14.05 -3.53 7.91
N GLU A 81 14.65 -3.74 9.08
CA GLU A 81 15.51 -2.75 9.75
C GLU A 81 16.68 -2.33 8.86
N GLU A 82 17.38 -3.28 8.23
CA GLU A 82 18.49 -2.98 7.31
C GLU A 82 18.04 -2.13 6.09
N VAL A 83 16.84 -2.41 5.56
CA VAL A 83 16.27 -1.64 4.45
C VAL A 83 15.87 -0.24 4.90
N GLU A 84 15.27 -0.10 6.08
CA GLU A 84 14.90 1.19 6.67
C GLU A 84 16.14 2.08 6.85
N ASP A 85 17.20 1.54 7.46
CA ASP A 85 18.48 2.25 7.65
C ASP A 85 19.09 2.71 6.31
N LYS A 86 19.11 1.82 5.30
CA LYS A 86 19.63 2.15 3.97
C LYS A 86 18.82 3.24 3.28
N VAL A 87 17.49 3.22 3.42
CA VAL A 87 16.62 4.23 2.84
C VAL A 87 16.81 5.57 3.55
N GLN A 88 16.86 5.57 4.89
CA GLN A 88 17.10 6.77 5.68
C GLN A 88 18.46 7.40 5.35
N GLY A 89 19.53 6.60 5.25
CA GLY A 89 20.85 7.07 4.84
C GLY A 89 20.86 7.74 3.47
N LYS A 90 20.20 7.13 2.47
CA LYS A 90 20.08 7.72 1.12
C LYS A 90 19.28 9.02 1.12
N ILE A 91 18.23 9.12 1.95
CA ILE A 91 17.43 10.35 2.05
C ILE A 91 18.28 11.50 2.61
N GLU A 92 19.06 11.27 3.67
CA GLU A 92 19.95 12.29 4.22
C GLU A 92 21.06 12.69 3.24
N GLU A 93 21.67 11.73 2.52
CA GLU A 93 22.67 12.03 1.49
C GLU A 93 22.09 12.93 0.37
N VAL A 94 20.88 12.61 -0.10
CA VAL A 94 20.19 13.42 -1.11
C VAL A 94 19.88 14.81 -0.57
N LYS A 95 19.40 14.91 0.66
CA LYS A 95 19.08 16.17 1.33
C LYS A 95 20.30 17.07 1.47
N GLU A 96 21.45 16.52 1.90
CA GLU A 96 22.71 17.26 1.97
C GLU A 96 23.15 17.76 0.59
N LYS A 97 23.14 16.90 -0.43
CA LYS A 97 23.46 17.28 -1.82
C LYS A 97 22.57 18.40 -2.35
N VAL A 98 21.28 18.38 -2.02
CA VAL A 98 20.33 19.43 -2.41
C VAL A 98 20.64 20.73 -1.67
N GLN A 99 20.88 20.68 -0.35
CA GLN A 99 21.23 21.85 0.45
C GLN A 99 22.52 22.54 -0.06
N VAL A 100 23.57 21.77 -0.37
CA VAL A 100 24.81 22.29 -0.94
C VAL A 100 24.54 23.00 -2.27
N LYS A 101 23.79 22.37 -3.18
CA LYS A 101 23.45 22.97 -4.48
C LYS A 101 22.62 24.25 -4.35
N ILE A 102 21.71 24.32 -3.38
CA ILE A 102 20.95 25.53 -3.09
C ILE A 102 21.90 26.65 -2.65
N GLY A 103 22.80 26.38 -1.70
CA GLY A 103 23.78 27.38 -1.24
C GLY A 103 24.70 27.89 -2.37
N ASP A 104 25.16 27.00 -3.25
CA ASP A 104 25.94 27.38 -4.43
C ASP A 104 25.15 28.29 -5.38
N LEU A 105 23.85 28.01 -5.57
CA LEU A 105 22.97 28.82 -6.41
C LEU A 105 22.68 30.18 -5.78
N GLU A 106 22.44 30.23 -4.46
CA GLU A 106 22.24 31.48 -3.71
C GLU A 106 23.49 32.39 -3.84
N LYS A 107 24.70 31.82 -3.66
CA LYS A 107 25.95 32.57 -3.85
C LYS A 107 26.11 33.12 -5.26
N ARG A 108 25.86 32.29 -6.29
CA ARG A 108 25.92 32.71 -7.69
C ARG A 108 24.89 33.80 -8.03
N LEU A 109 23.74 33.77 -7.37
CA LEU A 109 22.70 34.78 -7.53
C LEU A 109 23.17 36.13 -6.93
N SER A 110 23.77 36.12 -5.73
CA SER A 110 24.35 37.32 -5.11
C SER A 110 25.47 37.94 -5.96
N GLU A 111 26.40 37.13 -6.48
CA GLU A 111 27.48 37.61 -7.37
C GLU A 111 26.95 38.26 -8.66
N LEU A 112 25.81 37.79 -9.16
CA LEU A 112 25.17 38.33 -10.35
C LEU A 112 24.39 39.63 -10.06
N GLU A 113 23.83 39.77 -8.85
CA GLU A 113 23.15 40.98 -8.38
C GLU A 113 24.14 42.12 -8.13
N ASP A 114 25.33 41.82 -7.56
CA ASP A 114 26.37 42.81 -7.28
C ASP A 114 27.18 43.24 -8.51
N ARG A 115 27.05 42.54 -9.64
CA ARG A 115 27.75 42.89 -10.87
C ARG A 115 27.09 44.14 -11.48
N PRO A 116 27.76 45.31 -11.51
CA PRO A 116 27.20 46.47 -12.20
C PRO A 116 27.01 46.09 -13.66
N ILE A 117 25.77 46.16 -14.14
CA ILE A 117 25.47 45.91 -15.53
C ILE A 117 26.06 47.08 -16.32
N ASN A 118 27.31 46.94 -16.76
CA ASN A 118 27.93 47.81 -17.75
C ASN A 118 27.26 47.53 -19.10
N PHE A 119 26.02 47.98 -19.25
CA PHE A 119 25.55 48.34 -20.57
C PHE A 119 26.47 49.46 -21.06
N PRO A 120 27.19 49.29 -22.19
CA PRO A 120 27.92 50.41 -22.76
C PRO A 120 26.92 51.55 -22.92
N ASP A 121 27.25 52.67 -22.28
CA ASP A 121 26.47 53.90 -22.33
C ASP A 121 26.30 54.29 -23.80
N LEU A 122 25.11 54.04 -24.34
CA LEU A 122 24.71 54.42 -25.69
C LEU A 122 24.51 55.95 -25.70
N THR A 123 25.62 56.67 -25.59
CA THR A 123 25.74 58.09 -25.91
C THR A 123 25.67 58.36 -27.41
N TYR A 124 25.48 57.32 -28.24
CA TYR A 124 24.99 57.49 -29.60
C TYR A 124 23.55 57.96 -29.56
N SER A 125 23.39 59.28 -29.62
CA SER A 125 22.20 60.03 -30.03
C SER A 125 20.92 59.21 -29.96
N ARG A 126 20.35 59.10 -28.75
CA ARG A 126 18.98 58.64 -28.56
C ARG A 126 18.09 59.44 -29.52
N PRO A 127 17.50 58.82 -30.56
CA PRO A 127 16.42 59.48 -31.27
C PRO A 127 15.36 59.74 -30.21
N MET A 128 14.92 60.99 -30.08
CA MET A 128 13.74 61.31 -29.32
C MET A 128 12.55 60.68 -30.07
N VAL A 129 12.34 59.38 -29.84
CA VAL A 129 11.20 58.64 -30.36
C VAL A 129 10.00 59.22 -29.62
N LYS A 130 9.27 60.09 -30.31
CA LYS A 130 8.00 60.64 -29.87
C LYS A 130 7.11 59.48 -29.41
N SER A 131 6.32 59.68 -28.36
CA SER A 131 5.37 58.69 -27.86
C SER A 131 4.51 58.19 -29.03
N LEU A 132 4.59 56.90 -29.33
CA LEU A 132 3.77 56.28 -30.37
C LEU A 132 2.31 56.30 -29.89
N THR A 133 1.43 56.99 -30.61
CA THR A 133 0.01 57.05 -30.30
C THR A 133 -0.76 56.30 -31.39
N PHE A 134 -1.59 55.34 -31.00
CA PHE A 134 -2.51 54.67 -31.90
C PHE A 134 -3.86 55.40 -31.89
N ASP A 135 -4.11 56.14 -32.97
CA ASP A 135 -5.28 56.99 -33.21
C ASP A 135 -6.21 56.46 -34.32
N ARG A 136 -5.97 55.21 -34.77
CA ARG A 136 -6.61 54.55 -35.92
C ARG A 136 -6.32 55.18 -37.30
N GLN A 137 -5.44 56.18 -37.39
CA GLN A 137 -5.03 56.75 -38.69
C GLN A 137 -4.04 55.82 -39.42
N THR A 138 -3.26 55.04 -38.66
CA THR A 138 -2.38 53.98 -39.16
C THR A 138 -2.97 52.61 -38.84
N SER A 139 -2.74 51.62 -39.70
CA SER A 139 -3.26 50.26 -39.45
C SER A 139 -2.57 49.63 -38.23
N TRP A 140 -3.30 48.78 -37.51
CA TRP A 140 -2.80 48.11 -36.30
C TRP A 140 -1.49 47.34 -36.55
N THR A 141 -1.35 46.71 -37.71
CA THR A 141 -0.16 45.95 -38.10
C THR A 141 1.07 46.83 -38.25
N VAL A 142 0.91 48.03 -38.82
CA VAL A 142 1.99 49.01 -38.96
C VAL A 142 2.39 49.55 -37.58
N PHE A 143 1.40 49.88 -36.76
CA PHE A 143 1.63 50.32 -35.38
C PHE A 143 2.36 49.25 -34.55
N LYS A 144 1.94 47.98 -34.61
CA LYS A 144 2.58 46.88 -33.90
C LYS A 144 4.03 46.67 -34.33
N THR A 145 4.30 46.74 -35.63
CA THR A 145 5.67 46.63 -36.16
C THR A 145 6.56 47.76 -35.63
N GLN A 146 6.07 49.01 -35.66
CA GLN A 146 6.81 50.15 -35.12
C GLN A 146 6.98 50.07 -33.61
N PHE A 147 5.95 49.64 -32.87
CA PHE A 147 6.00 49.44 -31.43
C PHE A 147 7.02 48.34 -31.05
N ASP A 148 7.07 47.24 -31.79
CA ASP A 148 7.98 46.14 -31.53
C ASP A 148 9.43 46.54 -31.84
N VAL A 149 9.67 47.30 -32.91
CA VAL A 149 10.99 47.90 -33.21
C VAL A 149 11.43 48.86 -32.10
N VAL A 150 10.55 49.76 -31.66
CA VAL A 150 10.85 50.73 -30.59
C VAL A 150 11.08 50.03 -29.26
N SER A 151 10.24 49.06 -28.90
CA SER A 151 10.37 48.33 -27.65
C SER A 151 11.66 47.51 -27.58
N SER A 152 12.10 46.96 -28.72
CA SER A 152 13.36 46.22 -28.83
C SER A 152 14.55 47.16 -28.77
N ALA A 153 14.51 48.29 -29.48
CA ALA A 153 15.55 49.32 -29.44
C ALA A 153 15.69 49.97 -28.05
N LYS A 154 14.61 50.02 -27.26
CA LYS A 154 14.60 50.53 -25.89
C LYS A 154 14.87 49.45 -24.83
N GLY A 155 15.02 48.18 -25.22
CA GLY A 155 15.25 47.07 -24.30
C GLY A 155 14.11 46.86 -23.29
N TRP A 156 12.86 47.15 -23.66
CA TRP A 156 11.73 47.00 -22.75
C TRP A 156 11.47 45.53 -22.43
N ASN A 157 11.37 45.21 -21.14
CA ASN A 157 10.88 43.90 -20.69
C ASN A 157 9.35 43.81 -20.91
N ASN A 158 8.80 42.59 -20.81
CA ASN A 158 7.39 42.33 -21.12
C ASN A 158 6.41 43.19 -20.31
N ARG A 159 6.75 43.51 -19.05
CA ARG A 159 5.94 44.38 -18.20
C ARG A 159 5.87 45.81 -18.75
N VAL A 160 7.02 46.37 -19.10
CA VAL A 160 7.10 47.73 -19.67
C VAL A 160 6.44 47.79 -21.06
N LYS A 161 6.61 46.75 -21.89
CA LYS A 161 5.92 46.63 -23.18
C LYS A 161 4.40 46.67 -23.02
N ALA A 162 3.85 45.94 -22.05
CA ALA A 162 2.41 45.92 -21.80
C ALA A 162 1.89 47.30 -21.34
N SER A 163 2.54 47.93 -20.36
CA SER A 163 2.13 49.25 -19.85
C SER A 163 2.19 50.33 -20.93
N GLN A 164 3.25 50.33 -21.75
CA GLN A 164 3.37 51.33 -22.81
C GLN A 164 2.37 51.09 -23.94
N LEU A 165 2.08 49.83 -24.28
CA LEU A 165 1.08 49.51 -25.30
C LEU A 165 -0.29 50.05 -24.90
N VAL A 166 -0.67 49.89 -23.63
CA VAL A 166 -1.92 50.44 -23.07
C VAL A 166 -1.90 51.97 -23.11
N ALA A 167 -0.80 52.61 -22.70
CA ALA A 167 -0.66 54.07 -22.71
C ALA A 167 -0.67 54.69 -24.12
N SER A 168 -0.28 53.92 -25.13
CA SER A 168 -0.27 54.33 -26.53
C SER A 168 -1.66 54.32 -27.18
N LEU A 169 -2.63 53.61 -26.61
CA LEU A 169 -4.00 53.56 -27.13
C LEU A 169 -4.78 54.81 -26.69
N ARG A 170 -5.54 55.41 -27.61
CA ARG A 170 -6.48 56.51 -27.31
C ARG A 170 -7.87 56.27 -27.90
N GLY A 171 -8.85 57.02 -27.39
CA GLY A 171 -10.25 56.96 -27.82
C GLY A 171 -10.85 55.57 -27.60
N SER A 172 -11.71 55.12 -28.52
CA SER A 172 -12.41 53.83 -28.41
C SER A 172 -11.51 52.61 -28.34
N ALA A 173 -10.21 52.71 -28.67
CA ALA A 173 -9.26 51.61 -28.47
C ALA A 173 -8.81 51.45 -27.01
N ALA A 174 -8.78 52.55 -26.25
CA ALA A 174 -8.52 52.52 -24.81
C ALA A 174 -9.76 52.06 -24.02
N GLU A 175 -10.96 52.42 -24.48
CA GLU A 175 -12.23 52.05 -23.86
C GLU A 175 -12.47 50.53 -23.85
N VAL A 176 -12.04 49.81 -24.90
CA VAL A 176 -12.12 48.34 -24.98
C VAL A 176 -11.31 47.65 -23.86
N LEU A 177 -10.24 48.28 -23.39
CA LEU A 177 -9.39 47.73 -22.31
C LEU A 177 -9.83 48.16 -20.91
N GLN A 178 -10.60 49.24 -20.78
CA GLN A 178 -11.12 49.70 -19.49
C GLN A 178 -12.40 48.97 -19.06
N GLY A 179 -13.03 48.22 -19.98
CA GLY A 179 -14.32 47.58 -19.74
C GLY A 179 -15.46 48.60 -19.69
N PRO A 180 -16.72 48.16 -19.83
CA PRO A 180 -17.86 49.07 -19.78
C PRO A 180 -17.93 49.73 -18.39
N SER A 181 -17.79 51.06 -18.34
CA SER A 181 -18.13 51.87 -17.18
C SER A 181 -19.62 51.67 -16.91
N PHE A 182 -19.97 50.85 -15.91
CA PHE A 182 -21.34 50.72 -15.42
C PHE A 182 -21.72 52.06 -14.76
N ILE A 183 -22.17 53.02 -15.57
CA ILE A 183 -22.87 54.20 -15.07
C ILE A 183 -24.33 53.80 -14.95
N GLY A 184 -24.70 53.34 -13.76
CA GLY A 184 -26.09 53.35 -13.35
C GLY A 184 -26.54 54.80 -13.22
N GLN A 185 -27.63 55.16 -13.90
CA GLN A 185 -28.56 56.17 -13.42
C GLN A 185 -29.99 55.76 -13.80
N ASN A 186 -30.77 55.57 -12.73
CA ASN A 186 -32.21 55.72 -12.52
C ASN A 186 -33.20 55.26 -13.60
#